data_AF-A0A656G5N7-F1
#
_entry.id   AF-A0A656G5N7-F1
#
_cell.length_a   1.000
_cell.length_b   1.000
_cell.length_c   1.000
_cell.angle_alpha   90.00
_cell.angle_beta   90.00
_cell.angle_gamma   90.00
#
_symmetry.space_group_name_H-M   'P 1'
#
loop_
_entity.id
_entity.type
_entity.pdbx_description
1 polymer ?
#
loop_
_entity_poly.entity_id
_entity_poly.type
_entity_poly.pdbx_seq_one_letter_code
_entity_poly.pdbx_strand_id
1 'polypeptide(L)'
;MTILQRVIGGFAVLVVLLLAMAGISYQSTHSISDRISIITGQSAPLSRAASELYVHVLRANQALLGILVSNDSKQIDDGKQPFNDSMARFNQLLDSTPAYIGDRAELRDNLNQQRQLSAAYAEQAQTLIAGHRQHVLQSLQSRVLQGYSSSQGAQLTGYLRDYIARERSAGAADNVAAGEKLLLEVGKSYEGLAAHAATPDIQTLQRVLNLQDEVISTRARELTAVDPRGGRIAGVMVNRLLNDLTGSDGVYQAYRQGAALAEQVGKQRQAAETRLQATLDKIGEFGNQSLAGANEAKAGADSTIATSLSLLLIACLLAVVAAAVIGTWVAFSLRRPLAAFREVLKTLTSGDMRVRFDVSRRDEFGELGGYLNEFTQSLQQTFRQLIGSADTLALTASQNAQISEQTTRVVDEQKDRLNSAASAMNEMESTVEEVARRAQDTRGAVDSTSELTNKVQKRVAETIVNIRQQAEQVNKASAVTDELQKYGQNIDGIVDAIRTIA
;
A
#
# COMPACT_ATOMS: atom_id res chain seq x y z
N MET A 1 -29.83 9.62 10.81
CA MET A 1 -28.43 9.68 10.33
C MET A 1 -28.33 10.73 9.26
N THR A 2 -27.45 11.70 9.51
CA THR A 2 -27.09 12.77 8.58
C THR A 2 -26.39 12.20 7.35
N ILE A 3 -26.37 12.94 6.24
CA ILE A 3 -25.66 12.54 5.01
C ILE A 3 -24.18 12.37 5.33
N LEU A 4 -23.61 13.30 6.10
CA LEU A 4 -22.23 13.28 6.54
C LEU A 4 -21.88 11.96 7.27
N GLN A 5 -22.73 11.52 8.20
CA GLN A 5 -22.53 10.24 8.92
C GLN A 5 -22.53 9.03 7.99
N ARG A 6 -23.35 9.03 6.93
CA ARG A 6 -23.40 7.93 5.95
C ARG A 6 -22.15 7.87 5.09
N VAL A 7 -21.68 9.03 4.63
CA VAL A 7 -20.47 9.14 3.81
C VAL A 7 -19.23 8.74 4.64
N ILE A 8 -19.09 9.27 5.85
CA ILE A 8 -17.98 8.93 6.75
C ILE A 8 -18.03 7.46 7.13
N GLY A 9 -19.21 6.92 7.48
CA GLY A 9 -19.36 5.50 7.80
C GLY A 9 -18.99 4.59 6.63
N GLY A 10 -19.39 4.98 5.41
CA GLY A 10 -19.02 4.26 4.19
C GLY A 10 -17.52 4.26 3.92
N PHE A 11 -16.87 5.42 4.08
CA PHE A 11 -15.43 5.55 3.93
C PHE A 11 -14.67 4.77 5.02
N ALA A 12 -15.16 4.77 6.25
CA ALA A 12 -14.58 4.01 7.35
C ALA A 12 -14.59 2.49 7.07
N VAL A 13 -15.68 1.95 6.51
CA VAL A 13 -15.75 0.53 6.10
C VAL A 13 -14.70 0.22 5.03
N LEU A 14 -14.54 1.09 4.02
CA LEU A 14 -13.51 0.90 2.99
C LEU A 14 -12.09 0.92 3.56
N VAL A 15 -11.81 1.83 4.49
CA VAL A 15 -10.51 1.90 5.18
C VAL A 15 -10.25 0.63 5.99
N VAL A 16 -11.25 0.12 6.72
CA VAL A 16 -11.12 -1.15 7.47
C VAL A 16 -10.82 -2.33 6.53
N LEU A 17 -11.50 -2.41 5.38
CA LEU A 17 -11.24 -3.44 4.39
C LEU A 17 -9.84 -3.33 3.77
N LEU A 18 -9.38 -2.11 3.48
CA LEU A 18 -8.01 -1.86 3.01
C LEU A 18 -6.96 -2.27 4.05
N LEU A 19 -7.18 -1.95 5.32
CA LEU A 19 -6.30 -2.37 6.41
C LEU A 19 -6.27 -3.88 6.57
N ALA A 20 -7.42 -4.56 6.44
CA ALA A 20 -7.49 -6.02 6.45
C ALA A 20 -6.69 -6.64 5.29
N MET A 21 -6.83 -6.12 4.07
CA MET A 21 -6.04 -6.56 2.91
C MET A 21 -4.54 -6.32 3.11
N ALA A 22 -4.16 -5.15 3.64
CA ALA A 22 -2.77 -4.84 3.96
C ALA A 22 -2.19 -5.81 5.01
N GLY A 23 -2.97 -6.16 6.04
CA GLY A 23 -2.59 -7.14 7.05
C GLY A 23 -2.38 -8.54 6.48
N ILE A 24 -3.31 -9.03 5.64
CA ILE A 24 -3.18 -10.32 4.96
C ILE A 24 -1.93 -10.34 4.07
N SER A 25 -1.71 -9.29 3.29
CA SER A 25 -0.55 -9.16 2.40
C SER A 25 0.77 -9.16 3.17
N TYR A 26 0.82 -8.41 4.28
CA TYR A 26 1.99 -8.34 5.15
C TYR A 26 2.33 -9.70 5.76
N GLN A 27 1.34 -10.40 6.32
CA GLN A 27 1.54 -11.70 6.94
C GLN A 27 1.92 -12.78 5.92
N SER A 28 1.33 -12.73 4.72
CA SER A 28 1.68 -13.59 3.59
C SER A 28 3.14 -13.40 3.18
N THR A 29 3.55 -12.14 2.98
CA THR A 29 4.92 -11.80 2.54
C THR A 29 5.94 -12.18 3.60
N HIS A 30 5.63 -11.99 4.88
CA HIS A 30 6.53 -12.39 5.97
C HIS A 30 6.71 -13.90 6.03
N SER A 31 5.61 -14.68 5.96
CA SER A 31 5.66 -16.15 5.91
C SER A 31 6.43 -16.67 4.69
N ILE A 32 6.23 -16.07 3.51
CA ILE A 32 6.99 -16.42 2.30
C ILE A 32 8.47 -16.11 2.48
N SER A 33 8.81 -14.94 3.04
CA SER A 33 10.19 -14.53 3.30
C SER A 33 10.90 -15.51 4.25
N ASP A 34 10.23 -15.95 5.31
CA ASP A 34 10.79 -16.92 6.26
C ASP A 34 11.06 -18.27 5.58
N ARG A 35 10.14 -18.73 4.72
CA ARG A 35 10.31 -19.97 3.95
C ARG A 35 11.41 -19.87 2.90
N ILE A 36 11.56 -18.72 2.23
CA ILE A 36 12.67 -18.46 1.31
C ILE A 36 14.00 -18.48 2.07
N SER A 37 14.04 -17.92 3.29
CA SER A 37 15.24 -17.96 4.15
C SER A 37 15.67 -19.38 4.50
N ILE A 38 14.72 -20.32 4.69
CA ILE A 38 15.05 -21.74 4.85
C ILE A 38 15.73 -22.30 3.58
N ILE A 39 15.23 -21.95 2.40
CA ILE A 39 15.78 -22.43 1.12
C ILE A 39 17.19 -21.85 0.88
N THR A 40 17.34 -20.53 0.98
CA THR A 40 18.58 -19.82 0.61
C THR A 40 19.62 -19.81 1.72
N GLY A 41 19.18 -19.67 2.97
CA GLY A 41 20.05 -19.54 4.15
C GLY A 41 20.43 -20.86 4.80
N GLN A 42 19.64 -21.93 4.59
CA GLN A 42 19.92 -23.23 5.20
C GLN A 42 20.13 -24.32 4.12
N SER A 43 19.11 -24.65 3.33
CA SER A 43 19.16 -25.82 2.45
C SER A 43 20.17 -25.70 1.29
N ALA A 44 20.35 -24.51 0.71
CA ALA A 44 21.35 -24.29 -0.35
C ALA A 44 22.81 -24.49 0.16
N PRO A 45 23.24 -23.86 1.26
CA PRO A 45 24.52 -24.17 1.90
C PRO A 45 24.70 -25.65 2.24
N LEU A 46 23.66 -26.31 2.75
CA LEU A 46 23.71 -27.75 3.09
C LEU A 46 23.88 -28.64 1.86
N SER A 47 23.19 -28.33 0.75
CA SER A 47 23.35 -29.05 -0.53
C SER A 47 24.75 -28.88 -1.12
N ARG A 48 25.30 -27.66 -1.01
CA ARG A 48 26.69 -27.38 -1.38
C ARG A 48 27.66 -28.16 -0.49
N ALA A 49 27.45 -28.16 0.83
CA ALA A 49 28.27 -28.92 1.77
C ALA A 49 28.25 -30.42 1.45
N ALA A 50 27.07 -31.00 1.18
CA ALA A 50 26.95 -32.40 0.74
C ALA A 50 27.80 -32.69 -0.50
N SER A 51 27.73 -31.80 -1.50
CA SER A 51 28.51 -31.94 -2.74
C SER A 51 30.02 -31.83 -2.49
N GLU A 52 30.45 -30.87 -1.67
CA GLU A 52 31.87 -30.68 -1.34
C GLU A 52 32.41 -31.85 -0.50
N LEU A 53 31.63 -32.37 0.45
CA LEU A 53 31.95 -33.60 1.20
C LEU A 53 32.16 -34.79 0.25
N TYR A 54 31.24 -34.97 -0.71
CA TYR A 54 31.35 -36.03 -1.72
C TYR A 54 32.64 -35.91 -2.55
N VAL A 55 32.98 -34.69 -3.00
CA VAL A 55 34.21 -34.43 -3.76
C VAL A 55 35.46 -34.74 -2.93
N HIS A 56 35.51 -34.35 -1.66
CA HIS A 56 36.68 -34.55 -0.83
C HIS A 56 36.91 -36.02 -0.46
N VAL A 57 35.84 -36.79 -0.20
CA VAL A 57 36.01 -38.22 0.08
C VAL A 57 36.42 -39.00 -1.18
N LEU A 58 35.91 -38.62 -2.36
CA LEU A 58 36.32 -39.23 -3.63
C LEU A 58 37.77 -38.88 -3.99
N ARG A 59 38.21 -37.63 -3.77
CA ARG A 59 39.62 -37.24 -3.97
C ARG A 59 40.56 -37.99 -3.03
N ALA A 60 40.15 -38.20 -1.77
CA ALA A 60 40.90 -39.06 -0.86
C ALA A 60 41.00 -40.49 -1.42
N ASN A 61 39.89 -41.07 -1.86
CA ASN A 61 39.90 -42.39 -2.46
C ASN A 61 40.75 -42.48 -3.75
N GLN A 62 40.72 -41.45 -4.59
CA GLN A 62 41.56 -41.38 -5.78
C GLN A 62 43.07 -41.40 -5.41
N ALA A 63 43.47 -40.64 -4.38
CA ALA A 63 44.83 -40.67 -3.87
C ALA A 63 45.20 -42.06 -3.33
N LEU A 64 44.30 -42.70 -2.57
CA LEU A 64 44.48 -44.07 -2.07
C LEU A 64 44.70 -45.07 -3.22
N LEU A 65 43.86 -45.02 -4.26
CA LEU A 65 44.02 -45.88 -5.43
C LEU A 65 45.35 -45.63 -6.15
N GLY A 66 45.79 -44.37 -6.24
CA GLY A 66 47.12 -44.03 -6.77
C GLY A 66 48.26 -44.67 -5.98
N ILE A 67 48.17 -44.67 -4.64
CA ILE A 67 49.13 -45.34 -3.76
C ILE A 67 49.16 -46.86 -4.04
N LEU A 68 47.98 -47.49 -4.17
CA LEU A 68 47.86 -48.94 -4.34
C LEU A 68 48.40 -49.46 -5.68
N VAL A 69 48.53 -48.59 -6.69
CA VAL A 69 49.14 -48.95 -7.98
C VAL A 69 50.67 -48.81 -7.95
N SER A 70 51.22 -48.04 -7.01
CA SER A 70 52.66 -47.84 -6.91
C SER A 70 53.38 -49.07 -6.34
N ASN A 71 54.54 -49.38 -6.94
CA ASN A 71 55.49 -50.38 -6.48
C ASN A 71 56.76 -49.75 -5.87
N ASP A 72 56.74 -48.44 -5.60
CA ASP A 72 57.85 -47.69 -5.04
C ASP A 72 57.47 -47.15 -3.65
N SER A 73 58.26 -47.50 -2.64
CA SER A 73 58.02 -47.07 -1.26
C SER A 73 58.00 -45.55 -1.07
N LYS A 74 58.80 -44.79 -1.84
CA LYS A 74 58.83 -43.33 -1.76
C LYS A 74 57.56 -42.72 -2.35
N GLN A 75 57.11 -43.23 -3.49
CA GLN A 75 55.85 -42.77 -4.09
C GLN A 75 54.64 -43.09 -3.20
N ILE A 76 54.66 -44.23 -2.49
CA ILE A 76 53.65 -44.57 -1.49
C ILE A 76 53.66 -43.55 -0.33
N ASP A 77 54.84 -43.18 0.15
CA ASP A 77 54.97 -42.21 1.25
C ASP A 77 54.56 -40.80 0.80
N ASP A 78 54.96 -40.35 -0.39
CA ASP A 78 54.57 -39.06 -0.98
C ASP A 78 53.05 -38.99 -1.24
N GLY A 79 52.43 -40.11 -1.65
CA GLY A 79 51.00 -40.20 -1.93
C GLY A 79 50.10 -40.06 -0.71
N LYS A 80 50.62 -40.23 0.52
CA LYS A 80 49.85 -40.07 1.77
C LYS A 80 49.38 -38.64 1.99
N GLN A 81 50.16 -37.65 1.56
CA GLN A 81 49.84 -36.24 1.83
C GLN A 81 48.55 -35.80 1.11
N PRO A 82 48.36 -36.01 -0.21
CA PRO A 82 47.09 -35.73 -0.88
C PRO A 82 45.87 -36.40 -0.23
N PHE A 83 46.01 -37.64 0.26
CA PHE A 83 44.95 -38.34 0.98
C PHE A 83 44.59 -37.62 2.28
N ASN A 84 45.60 -37.33 3.10
CA ASN A 84 45.43 -36.66 4.40
C ASN A 84 44.84 -35.25 4.24
N ASP A 85 45.31 -34.48 3.25
CA ASP A 85 44.82 -33.13 2.97
C ASP A 85 43.33 -33.16 2.58
N SER A 86 42.91 -34.14 1.77
CA SER A 86 41.52 -34.27 1.38
C SER A 86 40.62 -34.67 2.54
N MET A 87 41.07 -35.59 3.41
CA MET A 87 40.35 -35.96 4.64
C MET A 87 40.29 -34.80 5.65
N ALA A 88 41.34 -33.99 5.76
CA ALA A 88 41.34 -32.81 6.61
C ALA A 88 40.31 -31.77 6.16
N ARG A 89 40.23 -31.50 4.85
CA ARG A 89 39.21 -30.61 4.28
C ARG A 89 37.80 -31.16 4.47
N PHE A 90 37.61 -32.48 4.32
CA PHE A 90 36.35 -33.15 4.61
C PHE A 90 35.90 -32.90 6.06
N ASN A 91 36.81 -33.07 7.02
CA ASN A 91 36.52 -32.84 8.44
C ASN A 91 36.22 -31.36 8.75
N GLN A 92 36.96 -30.43 8.16
CA GLN A 92 36.67 -28.99 8.27
C GLN A 92 35.27 -28.64 7.76
N LEU A 93 34.84 -29.26 6.66
CA LEU A 93 33.48 -29.13 6.13
C LEU A 93 32.46 -29.69 7.13
N LEU A 94 32.69 -30.88 7.69
CA LEU A 94 31.80 -31.45 8.72
C LEU A 94 31.66 -30.54 9.96
N ASP A 95 32.71 -29.83 10.34
CA ASP A 95 32.69 -28.96 11.53
C ASP A 95 32.02 -27.60 11.27
N SER A 96 32.05 -27.11 10.03
CA SER A 96 31.40 -25.84 9.64
C SER A 96 29.94 -26.00 9.22
N THR A 97 29.54 -27.19 8.73
CA THR A 97 28.18 -27.46 8.23
C THR A 97 27.06 -27.28 9.29
N PRO A 98 27.26 -27.59 10.59
CA PRO A 98 26.24 -27.40 11.62
C PRO A 98 25.67 -25.99 11.73
N ALA A 99 26.41 -24.96 11.30
CA ALA A 99 25.95 -23.57 11.29
C ALA A 99 24.69 -23.34 10.42
N TYR A 100 24.45 -24.21 9.44
CA TYR A 100 23.35 -24.06 8.48
C TYR A 100 22.16 -24.99 8.74
N ILE A 101 22.25 -25.89 9.73
CA ILE A 101 21.23 -26.94 9.95
C ILE A 101 19.95 -26.40 10.62
N GLY A 102 20.08 -25.32 11.41
CA GLY A 102 18.98 -24.85 12.25
C GLY A 102 18.58 -25.92 13.28
N ASP A 103 17.29 -26.14 13.50
CA ASP A 103 16.76 -27.08 14.50
C ASP A 103 16.51 -28.51 13.99
N ARG A 104 17.02 -28.84 12.80
CA ARG A 104 16.80 -30.15 12.16
C ARG A 104 17.67 -31.24 12.79
N ALA A 105 17.15 -31.93 13.79
CA ALA A 105 17.84 -32.99 14.53
C ALA A 105 18.37 -34.12 13.62
N GLU A 106 17.57 -34.58 12.66
CA GLU A 106 17.95 -35.65 11.72
C GLU A 106 19.23 -35.33 10.93
N LEU A 107 19.38 -34.07 10.48
CA LEU A 107 20.58 -33.63 9.76
C LEU A 107 21.81 -33.57 10.67
N ARG A 108 21.64 -33.20 11.95
CA ARG A 108 22.74 -33.22 12.94
C ARG A 108 23.20 -34.65 13.21
N ASP A 109 22.25 -35.58 13.40
CA ASP A 109 22.55 -36.99 13.62
C ASP A 109 23.23 -37.61 12.40
N ASN A 110 22.78 -37.25 11.20
CA ASN A 110 23.42 -37.67 9.96
C ASN A 110 24.89 -37.22 9.89
N LEU A 111 25.20 -35.94 10.14
CA LEU A 111 26.59 -35.46 10.17
C LEU A 111 27.45 -36.16 11.23
N ASN A 112 26.89 -36.44 12.40
CA ASN A 112 27.60 -37.18 13.43
C ASN A 112 27.96 -38.60 12.97
N GLN A 113 27.04 -39.28 12.27
CA GLN A 113 27.31 -40.57 11.64
C GLN A 113 28.36 -40.46 10.52
N GLN A 114 28.30 -39.42 9.68
CA GLN A 114 29.34 -39.17 8.67
C GLN A 114 30.72 -38.97 9.30
N ARG A 115 30.81 -38.27 10.44
CA ARG A 115 32.08 -38.11 11.18
C ARG A 115 32.65 -39.46 11.64
N GLN A 116 31.79 -40.36 12.14
CA GLN A 116 32.22 -41.70 12.55
C GLN A 116 32.64 -42.56 11.36
N LEU A 117 31.84 -42.58 10.28
CA LEU A 117 32.10 -43.38 9.08
C LEU A 117 33.37 -42.93 8.35
N SER A 118 33.55 -41.61 8.19
CA SER A 118 34.74 -41.04 7.55
C SER A 118 36.02 -41.27 8.36
N ALA A 119 35.95 -41.20 9.70
CA ALA A 119 37.07 -41.56 10.57
C ALA A 119 37.44 -43.05 10.43
N ALA A 120 36.43 -43.93 10.42
CA ALA A 120 36.65 -45.37 10.20
C ALA A 120 37.22 -45.65 8.80
N TYR A 121 36.78 -44.94 7.77
CA TYR A 121 37.36 -45.04 6.42
C TYR A 121 38.83 -44.60 6.41
N ALA A 122 39.14 -43.44 7.01
CA ALA A 122 40.52 -42.94 7.10
C ALA A 122 41.45 -43.93 7.80
N GLU A 123 41.02 -44.49 8.93
CA GLU A 123 41.80 -45.50 9.68
C GLU A 123 42.05 -46.77 8.85
N GLN A 124 41.02 -47.27 8.15
CA GLN A 124 41.15 -48.44 7.28
C GLN A 124 42.08 -48.16 6.10
N ALA A 125 41.99 -46.97 5.51
CA ALA A 125 42.86 -46.55 4.42
C ALA A 125 44.32 -46.45 4.87
N GLN A 126 44.60 -45.90 6.06
CA GLN A 126 45.96 -45.85 6.62
C GLN A 126 46.51 -47.26 6.87
N THR A 127 45.68 -48.16 7.42
CA THR A 127 46.04 -49.56 7.63
C THR A 127 46.37 -50.26 6.31
N LEU A 128 45.57 -49.99 5.27
CA LEU A 128 45.76 -50.52 3.92
C LEU A 128 47.04 -49.96 3.26
N ILE A 129 47.32 -48.67 3.40
CA ILE A 129 48.55 -48.05 2.89
C ILE A 129 49.78 -48.69 3.54
N ALA A 130 49.74 -48.90 4.85
CA ALA A 130 50.83 -49.56 5.58
C ALA A 130 51.02 -51.01 5.13
N GLY A 131 49.93 -51.77 4.99
CA GLY A 131 49.95 -53.15 4.49
C GLY A 131 50.49 -53.25 3.05
N HIS A 132 50.06 -52.35 2.15
CA HIS A 132 50.54 -52.29 0.77
C HIS A 132 52.04 -51.96 0.72
N ARG A 133 52.50 -51.00 1.53
CA ARG A 133 53.93 -50.68 1.64
C ARG A 133 54.76 -51.90 2.07
N GLN A 134 54.28 -52.65 3.06
CA GLN A 134 54.94 -53.87 3.52
C GLN A 134 54.97 -54.94 2.43
N HIS A 135 53.86 -55.13 1.70
CA HIS A 135 53.80 -56.03 0.55
C HIS A 135 54.79 -55.64 -0.56
N VAL A 136 54.91 -54.35 -0.88
CA VAL A 136 55.87 -53.85 -1.88
C VAL A 136 57.32 -54.11 -1.45
N LEU A 137 57.67 -53.83 -0.19
CA LEU A 137 59.00 -54.13 0.34
C LEU A 137 59.30 -55.63 0.31
N GLN A 138 58.32 -56.47 0.69
CA GLN A 138 58.45 -57.92 0.59
C GLN A 138 58.63 -58.39 -0.85
N SER A 139 57.89 -57.82 -1.80
CA SER A 139 58.02 -58.13 -3.22
C SER A 139 59.42 -57.79 -3.76
N LEU A 140 59.99 -56.66 -3.35
CA LEU A 140 61.36 -56.28 -3.68
C LEU A 140 62.37 -57.28 -3.10
N GLN A 141 62.21 -57.67 -1.83
CA GLN A 141 63.06 -58.68 -1.21
C GLN A 141 62.98 -60.03 -1.95
N SER A 142 61.77 -60.49 -2.29
CA SER A 142 61.56 -61.73 -3.04
C SER A 142 62.22 -61.69 -4.42
N ARG A 143 62.21 -60.54 -5.11
CA ARG A 143 62.93 -60.37 -6.39
C ARG A 143 64.45 -60.44 -6.22
N VAL A 144 65.00 -59.84 -5.17
CA VAL A 144 66.45 -59.91 -4.88
C VAL A 144 66.87 -61.35 -4.59
N LEU A 145 66.13 -62.05 -3.72
CA LEU A 145 66.39 -63.45 -3.39
C LEU A 145 66.25 -64.35 -4.62
N GLN A 146 65.22 -64.15 -5.45
CA GLN A 146 65.04 -64.88 -6.70
C GLN A 146 66.22 -64.66 -7.65
N GLY A 147 66.72 -63.43 -7.78
CA GLY A 147 67.88 -63.11 -8.61
C GLY A 147 69.16 -63.80 -8.13
N TYR A 148 69.40 -63.78 -6.81
CA TYR A 148 70.53 -64.49 -6.20
C TYR A 148 70.43 -66.00 -6.41
N SER A 149 69.27 -66.59 -6.09
CA SER A 149 69.01 -68.01 -6.29
C SER A 149 69.16 -68.38 -7.77
N SER A 150 68.61 -67.62 -8.72
CA SER A 150 68.75 -67.88 -10.16
C SER A 150 70.21 -67.88 -10.63
N SER A 151 71.06 -67.01 -10.05
CA SER A 151 72.50 -66.99 -10.31
C SER A 151 73.19 -68.28 -9.82
N GLN A 152 72.87 -68.76 -8.61
CA GLN A 152 73.40 -70.02 -8.09
C GLN A 152 72.94 -71.22 -8.94
N GLY A 153 71.68 -71.22 -9.37
CA GLY A 153 71.13 -72.23 -10.27
C GLY A 153 71.82 -72.27 -11.62
N ALA A 154 72.10 -71.10 -12.21
CA ALA A 154 72.84 -71.00 -13.45
C ALA A 154 74.28 -71.53 -13.31
N GLN A 155 74.95 -71.24 -12.19
CA GLN A 155 76.28 -71.79 -11.89
C GLN A 155 76.25 -73.33 -11.80
N LEU A 156 75.31 -73.90 -11.05
CA LEU A 156 75.17 -75.36 -10.92
C LEU A 156 74.82 -76.00 -12.27
N THR A 157 73.88 -75.42 -13.00
CA THR A 157 73.47 -75.90 -14.33
C THR A 157 74.64 -75.86 -15.31
N GLY A 158 75.43 -74.78 -15.30
CA GLY A 158 76.64 -74.66 -16.13
C GLY A 158 77.69 -75.71 -15.77
N TYR A 159 77.99 -75.87 -14.47
CA TYR A 159 78.90 -76.90 -13.99
C TYR A 159 78.47 -78.31 -14.43
N LEU A 160 77.18 -78.64 -14.27
CA LEU A 160 76.65 -79.95 -14.65
C LEU A 160 76.71 -80.19 -16.16
N ARG A 161 76.43 -79.17 -16.99
CA ARG A 161 76.57 -79.28 -18.45
C ARG A 161 78.02 -79.53 -18.86
N ASP A 162 78.97 -78.80 -18.29
CA ASP A 162 80.39 -78.99 -18.59
C ASP A 162 80.90 -80.35 -18.09
N TYR A 163 80.44 -80.78 -16.91
CA TYR A 163 80.71 -82.11 -16.38
C TYR A 163 80.18 -83.20 -17.32
N ILE A 164 78.91 -83.15 -17.71
CA ILE A 164 78.29 -84.11 -18.63
C ILE A 164 79.05 -84.16 -19.97
N ALA A 165 79.44 -83.01 -20.53
CA ALA A 165 80.18 -82.96 -21.78
C ALA A 165 81.56 -83.64 -21.67
N ARG A 166 82.31 -83.39 -20.58
CA ARG A 166 83.59 -84.03 -20.32
C ARG A 166 83.44 -85.54 -20.13
N GLU A 167 82.52 -85.98 -19.29
CA GLU A 167 82.32 -87.41 -19.01
C GLU A 167 81.82 -88.17 -20.24
N ARG A 168 81.00 -87.52 -21.09
CA ARG A 168 80.59 -88.07 -22.39
C ARG A 168 81.78 -88.28 -23.33
N SER A 169 82.73 -87.34 -23.36
CA SER A 169 83.96 -87.49 -24.15
C SER A 169 84.91 -88.57 -23.60
N ALA A 170 84.86 -88.82 -22.29
CA ALA A 170 85.66 -89.85 -21.61
C ALA A 170 85.04 -91.25 -21.65
N GLY A 171 83.81 -91.40 -22.18
CA GLY A 171 83.10 -92.69 -22.25
C GLY A 171 82.47 -93.17 -20.94
N ALA A 172 82.33 -92.29 -19.93
CA ALA A 172 81.77 -92.63 -18.63
C ALA A 172 80.23 -92.50 -18.63
N ALA A 173 79.55 -93.51 -19.18
CA ALA A 173 78.09 -93.50 -19.36
C ALA A 173 77.30 -93.33 -18.04
N ASP A 174 77.74 -93.97 -16.95
CA ASP A 174 77.09 -93.86 -15.64
C ASP A 174 77.20 -92.45 -15.04
N ASN A 175 78.35 -91.79 -15.26
CA ASN A 175 78.59 -90.41 -14.82
C ASN A 175 77.69 -89.42 -15.57
N VAL A 176 77.55 -89.61 -16.89
CA VAL A 176 76.64 -88.83 -17.74
C VAL A 176 75.20 -88.98 -17.26
N ALA A 177 74.75 -90.21 -17.03
CA ALA A 177 73.37 -90.47 -16.58
C ALA A 177 73.07 -89.86 -15.20
N ALA A 178 74.01 -89.94 -14.25
CA ALA A 178 73.86 -89.32 -12.94
C ALA A 178 73.82 -87.78 -13.03
N GLY A 179 74.69 -87.19 -13.87
CA GLY A 179 74.72 -85.75 -14.12
C GLY A 179 73.43 -85.23 -14.77
N GLU A 180 72.91 -85.94 -15.78
CA GLU A 180 71.67 -85.57 -16.47
C GLU A 180 70.44 -85.64 -15.56
N LYS A 181 70.35 -86.66 -14.70
CA LYS A 181 69.28 -86.77 -13.70
C LYS A 181 69.31 -85.61 -12.71
N LEU A 182 70.49 -85.25 -12.18
CA LEU A 182 70.61 -84.12 -11.27
C LEU A 182 70.25 -82.80 -11.97
N LEU A 183 70.74 -82.61 -13.20
CA LEU A 183 70.45 -81.43 -14.02
C LEU A 183 68.94 -81.26 -14.27
N LEU A 184 68.23 -82.36 -14.56
CA LEU A 184 66.79 -82.36 -14.79
C LEU A 184 66.02 -81.91 -13.53
N GLU A 185 66.36 -82.45 -12.37
CA GLU A 185 65.65 -82.12 -11.12
C GLU A 185 65.93 -80.69 -10.66
N VAL A 186 67.16 -80.19 -10.83
CA VAL A 186 67.50 -78.77 -10.62
C VAL A 186 66.70 -77.88 -11.57
N GLY A 187 66.56 -78.26 -12.84
CA GLY A 187 65.77 -77.52 -13.83
C GLY A 187 64.29 -77.37 -13.43
N LYS A 188 63.66 -78.45 -12.96
CA LYS A 188 62.26 -78.44 -12.51
C LYS A 188 62.01 -77.46 -11.36
N SER A 189 62.95 -77.29 -10.42
CA SER A 189 62.85 -76.30 -9.34
C SER A 189 62.73 -74.88 -9.87
N TYR A 190 63.59 -74.54 -10.84
CA TYR A 190 63.62 -73.21 -11.43
C TYR A 190 62.45 -72.96 -12.37
N GLU A 191 61.97 -73.97 -13.09
CA GLU A 191 60.73 -73.89 -13.85
C GLU A 191 59.54 -73.59 -12.91
N GLY A 192 59.47 -74.24 -11.75
CA GLY A 192 58.46 -73.94 -10.73
C GLY A 192 58.51 -72.50 -10.21
N LEU A 193 59.71 -72.00 -9.90
CA LEU A 193 59.90 -70.60 -9.48
C LEU A 193 59.57 -69.61 -10.60
N ALA A 194 59.97 -69.89 -11.83
CA ALA A 194 59.67 -69.05 -12.99
C ALA A 194 58.16 -69.01 -13.27
N ALA A 195 57.49 -70.16 -13.16
CA ALA A 195 56.04 -70.26 -13.29
C ALA A 195 55.32 -69.44 -12.21
N HIS A 196 55.78 -69.51 -10.95
CA HIS A 196 55.24 -68.68 -9.87
C HIS A 196 55.50 -67.18 -10.09
N ALA A 197 56.69 -66.81 -10.56
CA ALA A 197 57.03 -65.42 -10.84
C ALA A 197 56.19 -64.84 -12.00
N ALA A 198 55.83 -65.66 -12.98
CA ALA A 198 54.94 -65.28 -14.09
C ALA A 198 53.47 -65.24 -13.65
N THR A 199 53.01 -66.27 -12.94
CA THR A 199 51.64 -66.42 -12.45
C THR A 199 51.68 -66.84 -10.98
N PRO A 200 51.51 -65.90 -10.04
CA PRO A 200 51.63 -66.18 -8.61
C PRO A 200 50.65 -67.24 -8.12
N ASP A 201 51.17 -68.44 -7.82
CA ASP A 201 50.46 -69.54 -7.18
C ASP A 201 51.38 -70.20 -6.16
N ILE A 202 51.19 -69.85 -4.88
CA ILE A 202 52.04 -70.34 -3.80
C ILE A 202 51.77 -71.82 -3.48
N GLN A 203 50.56 -72.32 -3.72
CA GLN A 203 50.21 -73.71 -3.45
C GLN A 203 50.84 -74.64 -4.49
N THR A 204 50.86 -74.23 -5.76
CA THR A 204 51.56 -74.97 -6.81
C THR A 204 53.06 -74.94 -6.59
N LEU A 205 53.64 -73.78 -6.23
CA LEU A 205 55.07 -73.70 -5.91
C LEU A 205 55.44 -74.60 -4.72
N GLN A 206 54.64 -74.60 -3.66
CA GLN A 206 54.84 -75.48 -2.51
C GLN A 206 54.85 -76.96 -2.91
N ARG A 207 53.92 -77.39 -3.76
CA ARG A 207 53.89 -78.77 -4.26
C ARG A 207 55.13 -79.14 -5.06
N VAL A 208 55.65 -78.21 -5.88
CA VAL A 208 56.88 -78.42 -6.65
C VAL A 208 58.09 -78.56 -5.72
N LEU A 209 58.21 -77.70 -4.70
CA LEU A 209 59.38 -77.67 -3.83
C LEU A 209 59.38 -78.72 -2.70
N ASN A 210 58.22 -79.12 -2.19
CA ASN A 210 58.09 -80.01 -1.01
C ASN A 210 58.87 -81.34 -1.11
N LEU A 211 59.07 -81.88 -2.32
CA LEU A 211 59.79 -83.14 -2.53
C LEU A 211 61.16 -82.93 -3.22
N GLN A 212 61.46 -81.72 -3.67
CA GLN A 212 62.67 -81.47 -4.45
C GLN A 212 63.93 -81.45 -3.60
N ASP A 213 63.84 -81.06 -2.32
CA ASP A 213 64.99 -81.13 -1.41
C ASP A 213 65.53 -82.57 -1.27
N GLU A 214 64.63 -83.55 -1.08
CA GLU A 214 64.98 -84.97 -0.98
C GLU A 214 65.42 -85.55 -2.33
N VAL A 215 64.73 -85.19 -3.42
CA VAL A 215 65.04 -85.70 -4.76
C VAL A 215 66.40 -85.18 -5.24
N ILE A 216 66.66 -83.88 -5.14
CA ILE A 216 67.92 -83.26 -5.60
C ILE A 216 69.09 -83.73 -4.73
N SER A 217 68.93 -83.80 -3.40
CA SER A 217 69.98 -84.32 -2.52
C SER A 217 70.29 -85.80 -2.80
N THR A 218 69.29 -86.60 -3.16
CA THR A 218 69.48 -88.00 -3.57
C THR A 218 70.22 -88.10 -4.90
N ARG A 219 69.85 -87.31 -5.92
CA ARG A 219 70.59 -87.26 -7.20
C ARG A 219 72.03 -86.78 -7.03
N ALA A 220 72.28 -85.84 -6.12
CA ALA A 220 73.64 -85.39 -5.80
C ALA A 220 74.49 -86.50 -5.13
N ARG A 221 73.89 -87.32 -4.26
CA ARG A 221 74.55 -88.48 -3.66
C ARG A 221 74.83 -89.58 -4.68
N GLU A 222 73.89 -89.85 -5.59
CA GLU A 222 74.08 -90.79 -6.70
C GLU A 222 75.27 -90.36 -7.59
N LEU A 223 75.36 -89.06 -7.92
CA LEU A 223 76.49 -88.52 -8.66
C LEU A 223 77.83 -88.67 -7.90
N THR A 224 77.81 -88.49 -6.58
CA THR A 224 78.99 -88.69 -5.73
C THR A 224 79.43 -90.14 -5.63
N ALA A 225 78.50 -91.09 -5.75
CA ALA A 225 78.80 -92.51 -5.73
C ALA A 225 79.54 -92.97 -7.01
N VAL A 226 79.22 -92.38 -8.16
CA VAL A 226 79.85 -92.71 -9.46
C VAL A 226 81.10 -91.88 -9.76
N ASP A 227 81.15 -90.61 -9.30
CA ASP A 227 82.36 -89.78 -9.28
C ASP A 227 82.49 -89.00 -7.97
N PRO A 228 83.36 -89.44 -7.03
CA PRO A 228 83.57 -88.76 -5.76
C PRO A 228 84.10 -87.32 -5.88
N ARG A 229 84.83 -86.98 -6.95
CA ARG A 229 85.40 -85.63 -7.11
C ARG A 229 84.35 -84.67 -7.67
N GLY A 230 83.73 -85.01 -8.80
CA GLY A 230 82.68 -84.20 -9.41
C GLY A 230 81.43 -84.10 -8.55
N GLY A 231 80.99 -85.21 -7.95
CA GLY A 231 79.84 -85.23 -7.07
C GLY A 231 80.01 -84.42 -5.80
N ARG A 232 81.22 -84.31 -5.22
CA ARG A 232 81.48 -83.40 -4.08
C ARG A 232 81.30 -81.93 -4.45
N ILE A 233 81.78 -81.52 -5.63
CA ILE A 233 81.63 -80.14 -6.12
C ILE A 233 80.14 -79.86 -6.37
N ALA A 234 79.46 -80.76 -7.08
CA ALA A 234 78.02 -80.66 -7.31
C ALA A 234 77.23 -80.62 -5.98
N GLY A 235 77.60 -81.45 -5.00
CA GLY A 235 76.95 -81.52 -3.69
C GLY A 235 77.05 -80.22 -2.88
N VAL A 236 78.19 -79.52 -2.93
CA VAL A 236 78.33 -78.19 -2.29
C VAL A 236 77.42 -77.17 -2.96
N MET A 237 77.36 -77.17 -4.29
CA MET A 237 76.50 -76.26 -5.06
C MET A 237 75.02 -76.58 -4.83
N VAL A 238 74.65 -77.86 -4.74
CA VAL A 238 73.31 -78.33 -4.40
C VAL A 238 72.90 -77.89 -3.00
N ASN A 239 73.75 -78.06 -1.98
CA ASN A 239 73.40 -77.64 -0.62
C ASN A 239 73.17 -76.13 -0.53
N ARG A 240 73.97 -75.33 -1.24
CA ARG A 240 73.76 -73.89 -1.32
C ARG A 240 72.43 -73.55 -2.02
N LEU A 241 72.17 -74.20 -3.15
CA LEU A 241 70.92 -74.08 -3.89
C LEU A 241 69.70 -74.37 -3.00
N LEU A 242 69.69 -75.52 -2.32
CA LEU A 242 68.57 -75.93 -1.48
C LEU A 242 68.34 -74.93 -0.34
N ASN A 243 69.40 -74.46 0.31
CA ASN A 243 69.28 -73.43 1.34
C ASN A 243 68.68 -72.12 0.79
N ASP A 244 69.05 -71.70 -0.42
CA ASP A 244 68.50 -70.50 -1.06
C ASP A 244 67.04 -70.69 -1.52
N LEU A 245 66.64 -71.91 -1.90
CA LEU A 245 65.29 -72.22 -2.35
C LEU A 245 64.32 -72.37 -1.17
N THR A 246 64.64 -73.23 -0.21
CA THR A 246 63.70 -73.72 0.83
C THR A 246 64.12 -73.38 2.26
N GLY A 247 65.30 -72.79 2.46
CA GLY A 247 65.75 -72.32 3.78
C GLY A 247 64.80 -71.31 4.42
N SER A 248 65.00 -71.03 5.71
CA SER A 248 64.16 -70.10 6.48
C SER A 248 64.11 -68.69 5.89
N ASP A 249 65.21 -68.25 5.26
CA ASP A 249 65.33 -66.96 4.56
C ASP A 249 65.38 -67.14 3.03
N GLY A 250 64.97 -68.31 2.54
CA GLY A 250 64.99 -68.68 1.13
C GLY A 250 63.84 -68.06 0.32
N VAL A 251 63.93 -68.20 -1.00
CA VAL A 251 62.98 -67.63 -1.98
C VAL A 251 61.54 -68.09 -1.70
N TYR A 252 61.34 -69.37 -1.34
CA TYR A 252 60.02 -69.90 -1.05
C TYR A 252 59.35 -69.20 0.14
N GLN A 253 60.08 -68.98 1.24
CA GLN A 253 59.52 -68.30 2.41
C GLN A 253 59.18 -66.84 2.09
N ALA A 254 60.03 -66.16 1.32
CA ALA A 254 59.77 -64.80 0.86
C ALA A 254 58.52 -64.71 -0.04
N TYR A 255 58.30 -65.67 -0.94
CA TYR A 255 57.06 -65.74 -1.72
C TYR A 255 55.84 -66.09 -0.88
N ARG A 256 55.96 -66.99 0.09
CA ARG A 256 54.87 -67.34 1.00
C ARG A 256 54.44 -66.13 1.83
N GLN A 257 55.40 -65.37 2.37
CA GLN A 257 55.13 -64.13 3.10
C GLN A 257 54.51 -63.06 2.19
N GLY A 258 55.01 -62.93 0.96
CA GLY A 258 54.43 -62.04 -0.05
C GLY A 258 52.97 -62.39 -0.36
N ALA A 259 52.65 -63.66 -0.57
CA ALA A 259 51.29 -64.13 -0.82
C ALA A 259 50.34 -63.85 0.36
N ALA A 260 50.79 -64.07 1.59
CA ALA A 260 50.02 -63.75 2.79
C ALA A 260 49.72 -62.25 2.91
N LEU A 261 50.72 -61.40 2.65
CA LEU A 261 50.55 -59.94 2.63
C LEU A 261 49.62 -59.49 1.50
N ALA A 262 49.69 -60.09 0.32
CA ALA A 262 48.79 -59.81 -0.80
C ALA A 262 47.33 -60.12 -0.44
N GLU A 263 47.07 -61.28 0.20
CA GLU A 263 45.75 -61.65 0.68
C GLU A 263 45.24 -60.65 1.75
N GLN A 264 46.09 -60.26 2.69
CA GLN A 264 45.76 -59.28 3.72
C GLN A 264 45.43 -57.91 3.12
N VAL A 265 46.23 -57.43 2.16
CA VAL A 265 45.98 -56.18 1.43
C VAL A 265 44.65 -56.26 0.66
N GLY A 266 44.34 -57.40 0.04
CA GLY A 266 43.05 -57.64 -0.62
C GLY A 266 41.86 -57.49 0.34
N LYS A 267 41.92 -58.13 1.52
CA LYS A 267 40.89 -57.99 2.56
C LYS A 267 40.77 -56.55 3.07
N GLN A 268 41.90 -55.89 3.31
CA GLN A 268 41.93 -54.50 3.78
C GLN A 268 41.35 -53.53 2.74
N ARG A 269 41.60 -53.79 1.44
CA ARG A 269 41.04 -53.02 0.33
C ARG A 269 39.53 -53.16 0.27
N GLN A 270 39.00 -54.38 0.33
CA GLN A 270 37.56 -54.61 0.34
C GLN A 270 36.88 -53.93 1.53
N ALA A 271 37.51 -53.98 2.72
CA ALA A 271 37.03 -53.28 3.90
C ALA A 271 37.05 -51.75 3.73
N ALA A 272 38.10 -51.20 3.10
CA ALA A 272 38.18 -49.76 2.79
C ALA A 272 37.09 -49.33 1.80
N GLU A 273 36.86 -50.10 0.74
CA GLU A 273 35.79 -49.89 -0.25
C GLU A 273 34.40 -49.92 0.42
N THR A 274 34.17 -50.86 1.34
CA THR A 274 32.91 -50.95 2.10
C THR A 274 32.69 -49.72 2.98
N ARG A 275 33.72 -49.25 3.70
CA ARG A 275 33.63 -48.05 4.55
C ARG A 275 33.47 -46.76 3.73
N LEU A 276 34.12 -46.69 2.56
CA LEU A 276 33.93 -45.60 1.62
C LEU A 276 32.48 -45.55 1.14
N GLN A 277 31.92 -46.68 0.72
CA GLN A 277 30.54 -46.75 0.24
C GLN A 277 29.57 -46.30 1.33
N ALA A 278 29.71 -46.80 2.56
CA ALA A 278 28.88 -46.36 3.68
C ALA A 278 28.99 -44.84 3.94
N THR A 279 30.19 -44.26 3.78
CA THR A 279 30.39 -42.81 3.91
C THR A 279 29.69 -42.04 2.79
N LEU A 280 29.81 -42.49 1.54
CA LEU A 280 29.16 -41.89 0.37
C LEU A 280 27.63 -41.98 0.47
N ASP A 281 27.10 -43.12 0.89
CA ASP A 281 25.66 -43.34 1.08
C ASP A 281 25.10 -42.36 2.13
N LYS A 282 25.84 -42.17 3.25
CA LYS A 282 25.43 -41.26 4.31
C LYS A 282 25.47 -39.79 3.87
N ILE A 283 26.45 -39.39 3.06
CA ILE A 283 26.50 -38.06 2.41
C ILE A 283 25.31 -37.89 1.45
N GLY A 284 24.97 -38.92 0.69
CA GLY A 284 23.81 -38.92 -0.21
C GLY A 284 22.49 -38.75 0.55
N GLU A 285 22.31 -39.47 1.65
CA GLU A 285 21.16 -39.33 2.55
C GLU A 285 21.05 -37.91 3.10
N PHE A 286 22.17 -37.30 3.51
CA PHE A 286 22.21 -35.92 3.98
C PHE A 286 21.80 -34.91 2.90
N GLY A 287 22.29 -35.09 1.67
CA GLY A 287 21.88 -34.28 0.52
C GLY A 287 20.37 -34.37 0.27
N ASN A 288 19.82 -35.59 0.32
CA ASN A 288 18.38 -35.82 0.14
C ASN A 288 17.54 -35.21 1.28
N GLN A 289 17.96 -35.36 2.53
CA GLN A 289 17.29 -34.74 3.70
C GLN A 289 17.31 -33.20 3.61
N SER A 290 18.42 -32.61 3.15
CA SER A 290 18.51 -31.17 2.91
C SER A 290 17.54 -30.70 1.82
N LEU A 291 17.47 -31.43 0.70
CA LEU A 291 16.54 -31.15 -0.40
C LEU A 291 15.07 -31.35 0.00
N ALA A 292 14.76 -32.35 0.82
CA ALA A 292 13.42 -32.56 1.35
C ALA A 292 12.94 -31.35 2.15
N GLY A 293 13.79 -30.80 3.03
CA GLY A 293 13.47 -29.57 3.77
C GLY A 293 13.28 -28.35 2.86
N ALA A 294 14.05 -28.24 1.76
CA ALA A 294 13.84 -27.19 0.76
C ALA A 294 12.49 -27.35 0.02
N ASN A 295 12.14 -28.57 -0.35
CA ASN A 295 10.89 -28.88 -1.04
C ASN A 295 9.67 -28.64 -0.15
N GLU A 296 9.76 -28.96 1.15
CA GLU A 296 8.71 -28.67 2.13
C GLU A 296 8.53 -27.15 2.33
N ALA A 297 9.64 -26.42 2.48
CA ALA A 297 9.61 -24.96 2.57
C ALA A 297 8.97 -24.33 1.33
N LYS A 298 9.30 -24.82 0.12
CA LYS A 298 8.70 -24.40 -1.14
C LYS A 298 7.21 -24.72 -1.20
N ALA A 299 6.81 -25.96 -0.93
CA ALA A 299 5.40 -26.37 -0.97
C ALA A 299 4.55 -25.57 0.02
N GLY A 300 5.08 -25.27 1.21
CA GLY A 300 4.41 -24.41 2.16
C GLY A 300 4.37 -22.93 1.75
N ALA A 301 5.32 -22.44 0.96
CA ALA A 301 5.27 -21.11 0.38
C ALA A 301 4.21 -21.04 -0.71
N ASP A 302 4.16 -22.03 -1.60
CA ASP A 302 3.15 -22.15 -2.66
C ASP A 302 1.73 -22.23 -2.07
N SER A 303 1.53 -22.99 -0.99
CA SER A 303 0.23 -23.05 -0.29
C SER A 303 -0.15 -21.74 0.41
N THR A 304 0.83 -21.04 0.99
CA THR A 304 0.63 -19.71 1.58
C THR A 304 0.22 -18.71 0.52
N ILE A 305 0.89 -18.72 -0.65
CA ILE A 305 0.55 -17.87 -1.80
C ILE A 305 -0.88 -18.15 -2.27
N ALA A 306 -1.23 -19.42 -2.50
CA ALA A 306 -2.56 -19.80 -2.98
C ALA A 306 -3.67 -19.33 -2.00
N THR A 307 -3.50 -19.62 -0.71
CA THR A 307 -4.46 -19.23 0.34
C THR A 307 -4.58 -17.71 0.46
N SER A 308 -3.45 -17.00 0.42
CA SER A 308 -3.43 -15.53 0.50
C SER A 308 -4.08 -14.88 -0.71
N LEU A 309 -3.84 -15.40 -1.92
CA LEU A 309 -4.51 -14.94 -3.13
C LEU A 309 -6.02 -15.14 -3.05
N SER A 310 -6.49 -16.31 -2.61
CA SER A 310 -7.92 -16.55 -2.41
C SER A 310 -8.53 -15.58 -1.40
N LEU A 311 -7.88 -15.34 -0.26
CA LEU A 311 -8.34 -14.38 0.75
C LEU A 311 -8.36 -12.94 0.22
N LEU A 312 -7.31 -12.52 -0.51
CA LEU A 312 -7.25 -11.19 -1.13
C LEU A 312 -8.32 -11.01 -2.21
N LEU A 313 -8.60 -12.02 -3.02
CA LEU A 313 -9.67 -11.98 -4.02
C LEU A 313 -11.05 -11.86 -3.36
N ILE A 314 -11.30 -12.62 -2.28
CA ILE A 314 -12.56 -12.52 -1.51
C ILE A 314 -12.68 -11.13 -0.87
N ALA A 315 -11.62 -10.63 -0.23
CA ALA A 315 -11.61 -9.30 0.36
C ALA A 315 -11.82 -8.19 -0.69
N CYS A 316 -11.24 -8.34 -1.88
CA CYS A 316 -11.42 -7.43 -3.00
C CYS A 316 -12.88 -7.44 -3.47
N LEU A 317 -13.45 -8.63 -3.66
CA LEU A 317 -14.86 -8.79 -4.04
C LEU A 317 -15.80 -8.16 -3.00
N LEU A 318 -15.55 -8.38 -1.72
CA LEU A 318 -16.31 -7.77 -0.63
C LEU A 318 -16.17 -6.25 -0.62
N ALA A 319 -14.98 -5.71 -0.88
CA ALA A 319 -14.76 -4.27 -0.98
C ALA A 319 -15.51 -3.66 -2.18
N VAL A 320 -15.52 -4.33 -3.34
CA VAL A 320 -16.27 -3.89 -4.52
C VAL A 320 -17.79 -3.92 -4.23
N VAL A 321 -18.29 -5.00 -3.62
CA VAL A 321 -19.71 -5.10 -3.25
C VAL A 321 -20.08 -4.04 -2.22
N ALA A 322 -19.27 -3.83 -1.18
CA ALA A 322 -19.50 -2.80 -0.19
C ALA A 322 -19.49 -1.40 -0.81
N ALA A 323 -18.52 -1.09 -1.68
CA ALA A 323 -18.45 0.16 -2.41
C ALA A 323 -19.70 0.40 -3.29
N ALA A 324 -20.16 -0.64 -4.00
CA ALA A 324 -21.37 -0.57 -4.83
C ALA A 324 -22.63 -0.32 -3.97
N VAL A 325 -22.79 -1.05 -2.86
CA VAL A 325 -23.93 -0.91 -1.95
C VAL A 325 -23.93 0.46 -1.27
N ILE A 326 -22.80 0.88 -0.70
CA ILE A 326 -22.66 2.19 -0.03
C ILE A 326 -22.84 3.32 -1.05
N GLY A 327 -22.20 3.22 -2.21
CA GLY A 327 -22.28 4.23 -3.26
C GLY A 327 -23.70 4.40 -3.80
N THR A 328 -24.39 3.30 -4.09
CA THR A 328 -25.80 3.35 -4.51
C THR A 328 -26.70 3.88 -3.39
N TRP A 329 -26.51 3.45 -2.15
CA TRP A 329 -27.28 3.93 -1.00
C TRP A 329 -27.13 5.44 -0.78
N VAL A 330 -25.90 5.96 -0.81
CA VAL A 330 -25.61 7.39 -0.70
C VAL A 330 -26.23 8.14 -1.89
N ALA A 331 -26.02 7.67 -3.12
CA ALA A 331 -26.57 8.30 -4.32
C ALA A 331 -28.10 8.41 -4.28
N PHE A 332 -28.82 7.35 -3.89
CA PHE A 332 -30.28 7.40 -3.72
C PHE A 332 -30.71 8.31 -2.57
N SER A 333 -29.96 8.33 -1.48
CA SER A 333 -30.26 9.19 -0.33
C SER A 333 -30.17 10.68 -0.65
N LEU A 334 -29.30 11.05 -1.60
CA LEU A 334 -29.13 12.43 -2.07
C LEU A 334 -30.11 12.77 -3.21
N ARG A 335 -30.24 11.88 -4.20
CA ARG A 335 -31.02 12.14 -5.42
C ARG A 335 -32.51 12.34 -5.14
N ARG A 336 -33.10 11.55 -4.24
CA ARG A 336 -34.54 11.66 -3.88
C ARG A 336 -34.92 13.02 -3.27
N PRO A 337 -34.29 13.49 -2.18
CA PRO A 337 -34.60 14.80 -1.62
C PRO A 337 -34.26 15.95 -2.56
N LEU A 338 -33.14 15.89 -3.28
CA LEU A 338 -32.81 16.90 -4.30
C LEU A 338 -33.91 17.01 -5.38
N ALA A 339 -34.46 15.89 -5.84
CA ALA A 339 -35.57 15.89 -6.78
C ALA A 339 -36.84 16.51 -6.18
N ALA A 340 -37.15 16.22 -4.91
CA ALA A 340 -38.28 16.83 -4.21
C ALA A 340 -38.11 18.35 -4.04
N PHE A 341 -36.91 18.82 -3.66
CA PHE A 341 -36.59 20.26 -3.59
C PHE A 341 -36.75 20.93 -4.95
N ARG A 342 -36.24 20.29 -6.01
CA ARG A 342 -36.37 20.80 -7.37
C ARG A 342 -37.83 20.98 -7.77
N GLU A 343 -38.70 20.03 -7.44
CA GLU A 343 -40.12 20.11 -7.79
C GLU A 343 -40.84 21.21 -7.00
N VAL A 344 -40.63 21.30 -5.68
CA VAL A 344 -41.23 22.35 -4.84
C VAL A 344 -40.77 23.74 -5.27
N LEU A 345 -39.48 23.92 -5.54
CA LEU A 345 -38.95 25.19 -6.03
C LEU A 345 -39.51 25.55 -7.40
N LYS A 346 -39.65 24.57 -8.32
CA LYS A 346 -40.29 24.79 -9.62
C LYS A 346 -41.72 25.30 -9.45
N THR A 347 -42.51 24.71 -8.56
CA THR A 347 -43.87 25.19 -8.27
C THR A 347 -43.87 26.58 -7.62
N LEU A 348 -42.95 26.84 -6.68
CA LEU A 348 -42.82 28.17 -6.07
C LEU A 348 -42.50 29.25 -7.12
N THR A 349 -41.58 28.96 -8.05
CA THR A 349 -41.24 29.88 -9.15
C THR A 349 -42.38 30.09 -10.15
N SER A 350 -43.35 29.18 -10.20
CA SER A 350 -44.57 29.35 -11.01
C SER A 350 -45.63 30.26 -10.37
N GLY A 351 -45.37 30.74 -9.14
CA GLY A 351 -46.24 31.67 -8.42
C GLY A 351 -47.18 31.02 -7.41
N ASP A 352 -47.23 29.68 -7.31
CA ASP A 352 -48.01 29.03 -6.26
C ASP A 352 -47.20 28.90 -4.96
N MET A 353 -47.47 29.80 -4.02
CA MET A 353 -46.80 29.84 -2.72
C MET A 353 -47.46 28.92 -1.68
N ARG A 354 -48.51 28.16 -2.02
CA ARG A 354 -49.18 27.25 -1.08
C ARG A 354 -48.42 25.93 -0.86
N VAL A 355 -47.35 25.71 -1.64
CA VAL A 355 -46.49 24.54 -1.47
C VAL A 355 -45.79 24.54 -0.12
N ARG A 356 -45.57 23.33 0.40
CA ARG A 356 -44.82 23.08 1.63
C ARG A 356 -43.90 21.89 1.41
N PHE A 357 -42.69 21.99 1.93
CA PHE A 357 -41.71 20.92 1.95
C PHE A 357 -42.01 19.96 3.10
N ASP A 358 -41.87 18.65 2.88
CA ASP A 358 -42.03 17.63 3.93
C ASP A 358 -40.81 17.65 4.88
N VAL A 359 -41.08 18.04 6.13
CA VAL A 359 -40.10 18.14 7.23
C VAL A 359 -40.03 16.89 8.10
N SER A 360 -40.64 15.77 7.68
CA SER A 360 -40.61 14.50 8.42
C SER A 360 -39.19 13.94 8.61
N ARG A 361 -38.24 14.33 7.77
CA ARG A 361 -36.84 13.92 7.88
C ARG A 361 -36.09 14.70 8.95
N ARG A 362 -35.27 13.98 9.72
CA ARG A 362 -34.35 14.51 10.74
C ARG A 362 -32.91 14.53 10.25
N ASP A 363 -32.71 14.94 9.00
CA ASP A 363 -31.39 15.11 8.37
C ASP A 363 -31.27 16.52 7.79
N GLU A 364 -30.13 16.82 7.16
CA GLU A 364 -29.83 18.15 6.60
C GLU A 364 -30.88 18.62 5.58
N PHE A 365 -31.54 17.69 4.87
CA PHE A 365 -32.62 18.03 3.94
C PHE A 365 -33.93 18.37 4.65
N GLY A 366 -34.20 17.75 5.80
CA GLY A 366 -35.32 18.15 6.66
C GLY A 366 -35.14 19.57 7.19
N GLU A 367 -33.94 19.90 7.67
CA GLU A 367 -33.60 21.24 8.16
C GLU A 367 -33.74 22.29 7.04
N LEU A 368 -33.16 22.01 5.86
CA LEU A 368 -33.30 22.87 4.68
C LEU A 368 -34.78 23.05 4.26
N GLY A 369 -35.60 22.02 4.46
CA GLY A 369 -37.03 22.04 4.17
C GLY A 369 -37.80 22.95 5.13
N GLY A 370 -37.39 22.97 6.40
CA GLY A 370 -37.89 23.89 7.41
C GLY A 370 -37.62 25.35 7.02
N TYR A 371 -36.38 25.68 6.66
CA TYR A 371 -36.02 27.03 6.20
C TYR A 371 -36.81 27.46 4.94
N LEU A 372 -37.01 26.55 3.99
CA LEU A 372 -37.80 26.84 2.79
C LEU A 372 -39.28 27.11 3.11
N ASN A 373 -39.85 26.38 4.08
CA ASN A 373 -41.23 26.61 4.54
C ASN A 373 -41.38 27.96 5.23
N GLU A 374 -40.43 28.35 6.09
CA GLU A 374 -40.41 29.64 6.78
C GLU A 374 -40.30 30.81 5.78
N PHE A 375 -39.43 30.65 4.76
CA PHE A 375 -39.32 31.60 3.66
C PHE A 375 -40.65 31.75 2.89
N THR A 376 -41.29 30.63 2.55
CA THR A 376 -42.57 30.63 1.82
C THR A 376 -43.69 31.26 2.65
N GLN A 377 -43.71 31.03 3.96
CA GLN A 377 -44.67 31.65 4.89
C GLN A 377 -44.47 33.17 4.96
N SER A 378 -43.23 33.63 5.03
CA SER A 378 -42.89 35.05 5.05
C SER A 378 -43.31 35.76 3.76
N LEU A 379 -43.12 35.10 2.60
CA LEU A 379 -43.63 35.59 1.32
C LEU A 379 -45.16 35.67 1.30
N GLN A 380 -45.87 34.63 1.74
CA GLN A 380 -47.33 34.64 1.81
C GLN A 380 -47.85 35.79 2.70
N GLN A 381 -47.23 36.03 3.85
CA GLN A 381 -47.59 37.12 4.74
C GLN A 381 -47.37 38.49 4.09
N THR A 382 -46.25 38.66 3.38
CA THR A 382 -45.95 39.88 2.63
C THR A 382 -47.00 40.15 1.55
N PHE A 383 -47.39 39.13 0.76
CA PHE A 383 -48.44 39.28 -0.24
C PHE A 383 -49.81 39.60 0.37
N ARG A 384 -50.17 39.00 1.52
CA ARG A 384 -51.42 39.34 2.22
C ARG A 384 -51.44 40.80 2.67
N GLN A 385 -50.32 41.31 3.21
CA GLN A 385 -50.20 42.71 3.61
C GLN A 385 -50.28 43.65 2.39
N LEU A 386 -49.69 43.25 1.27
CA LEU A 386 -49.75 44.02 0.01
C LEU A 386 -51.20 44.09 -0.52
N ILE A 387 -51.93 42.97 -0.54
CA ILE A 387 -53.35 42.93 -0.93
C ILE A 387 -54.18 43.84 -0.01
N GLY A 388 -54.01 43.74 1.31
CA GLY A 388 -54.74 44.61 2.25
C GLY A 388 -54.40 46.11 2.09
N SER A 389 -53.16 46.42 1.75
CA SER A 389 -52.73 47.80 1.44
C SER A 389 -53.35 48.30 0.13
N ALA A 390 -53.45 47.44 -0.88
CA ALA A 390 -54.11 47.75 -2.15
C ALA A 390 -55.62 48.00 -1.97
N ASP A 391 -56.31 47.20 -1.14
CA ASP A 391 -57.72 47.42 -0.81
C ASP A 391 -57.92 48.75 -0.06
N THR A 392 -57.03 49.06 0.89
CA THR A 392 -57.06 50.34 1.61
C THR A 392 -56.86 51.52 0.66
N LEU A 393 -55.94 51.39 -0.29
CA LEU A 393 -55.69 52.39 -1.32
C LEU A 393 -56.91 52.56 -2.24
N ALA A 394 -57.56 51.46 -2.65
CA ALA A 394 -58.78 51.49 -3.46
C ALA A 394 -59.95 52.18 -2.73
N LEU A 395 -60.14 51.87 -1.44
CA LEU A 395 -61.12 52.54 -0.57
C LEU A 395 -60.83 54.05 -0.46
N THR A 396 -59.57 54.42 -0.21
CA THR A 396 -59.15 55.82 -0.09
C THR A 396 -59.36 56.57 -1.41
N ALA A 397 -59.04 55.95 -2.55
CA ALA A 397 -59.28 56.52 -3.87
C ALA A 397 -60.78 56.73 -4.13
N SER A 398 -61.64 55.79 -3.74
CA SER A 398 -63.09 55.92 -3.83
C SER A 398 -63.63 57.06 -2.95
N GLN A 399 -63.14 57.19 -1.72
CA GLN A 399 -63.49 58.29 -0.82
C GLN A 399 -63.04 59.65 -1.40
N ASN A 400 -61.83 59.73 -1.94
CA ASN A 400 -61.34 60.95 -2.59
C ASN A 400 -62.20 61.34 -3.80
N ALA A 401 -62.63 60.37 -4.62
CA ALA A 401 -63.53 60.64 -5.74
C ALA A 401 -64.86 61.25 -5.25
N GLN A 402 -65.43 60.70 -4.17
CA GLN A 402 -66.66 61.23 -3.57
C GLN A 402 -66.48 62.64 -2.98
N ILE A 403 -65.37 62.89 -2.27
CA ILE A 403 -65.04 64.23 -1.75
C ILE A 403 -64.84 65.22 -2.89
N SER A 404 -64.19 64.80 -3.98
CA SER A 404 -63.99 65.65 -5.16
C SER A 404 -65.32 66.03 -5.80
N GLU A 405 -66.26 65.09 -5.93
CA GLU A 405 -67.62 65.36 -6.45
C GLU A 405 -68.42 66.30 -5.54
N GLN A 406 -68.31 66.15 -4.22
CA GLN A 406 -68.90 67.07 -3.25
C GLN A 406 -68.28 68.47 -3.37
N THR A 407 -66.96 68.55 -3.53
CA THR A 407 -66.24 69.82 -3.70
C THR A 407 -66.70 70.55 -4.95
N THR A 408 -66.85 69.85 -6.08
CA THR A 408 -67.40 70.44 -7.31
C THR A 408 -68.78 71.06 -7.09
N ARG A 409 -69.68 70.37 -6.38
CA ARG A 409 -71.01 70.91 -6.03
C ARG A 409 -70.94 72.18 -5.18
N VAL A 410 -70.07 72.22 -4.18
CA VAL A 410 -69.87 73.41 -3.32
C VAL A 410 -69.32 74.58 -4.14
N VAL A 411 -68.41 74.32 -5.08
CA VAL A 411 -67.87 75.35 -5.98
C VAL A 411 -68.96 75.92 -6.89
N ASP A 412 -69.87 75.09 -7.42
CA ASP A 412 -71.01 75.57 -8.21
C ASP A 412 -71.96 76.44 -7.37
N GLU A 413 -72.30 76.04 -6.14
CA GLU A 413 -73.10 76.88 -5.23
C GLU A 413 -72.40 78.22 -4.91
N GLN A 414 -71.08 78.21 -4.73
CA GLN A 414 -70.29 79.41 -4.48
C GLN A 414 -70.30 80.36 -5.69
N LYS A 415 -70.26 79.80 -6.91
CA LYS A 415 -70.39 80.57 -8.16
C LYS A 415 -71.74 81.27 -8.24
N ASP A 416 -72.83 80.60 -7.85
CA ASP A 416 -74.16 81.23 -7.84
C ASP A 416 -74.26 82.38 -6.84
N ARG A 417 -73.71 82.21 -5.63
CA ARG A 417 -73.64 83.30 -4.63
C ARG A 417 -72.85 84.51 -5.13
N LEU A 418 -71.75 84.28 -5.86
CA LEU A 418 -70.96 85.35 -6.47
C LEU A 418 -71.77 86.10 -7.55
N ASN A 419 -72.55 85.41 -8.37
CA ASN A 419 -73.44 86.05 -9.35
C ASN A 419 -74.51 86.93 -8.69
N SER A 420 -75.09 86.47 -7.58
CA SER A 420 -76.03 87.30 -6.80
C SER A 420 -75.36 88.53 -6.20
N ALA A 421 -74.14 88.39 -5.66
CA ALA A 421 -73.39 89.52 -5.13
C ALA A 421 -73.03 90.55 -6.23
N ALA A 422 -72.68 90.09 -7.44
CA ALA A 422 -72.44 90.97 -8.58
C ALA A 422 -73.70 91.74 -8.99
N SER A 423 -74.88 91.09 -8.97
CA SER A 423 -76.15 91.78 -9.24
C SER A 423 -76.48 92.85 -8.19
N ALA A 424 -76.26 92.55 -6.91
CA ALA A 424 -76.44 93.53 -5.83
C ALA A 424 -75.49 94.74 -5.95
N MET A 425 -74.26 94.52 -6.44
CA MET A 425 -73.32 95.61 -6.71
C MET A 425 -73.78 96.55 -7.83
N ASN A 426 -74.38 96.02 -8.92
CA ASN A 426 -75.00 96.85 -9.96
C ASN A 426 -76.16 97.69 -9.42
N GLU A 427 -76.97 97.13 -8.52
CA GLU A 427 -78.09 97.84 -7.90
C GLU A 427 -77.60 98.96 -6.98
N MET A 428 -76.53 98.71 -6.21
CA MET A 428 -75.85 99.74 -5.41
C MET A 428 -75.28 100.88 -6.26
N GLU A 429 -74.67 100.59 -7.41
CA GLU A 429 -74.15 101.61 -8.33
C GLU A 429 -75.26 102.57 -8.80
N SER A 430 -76.41 102.03 -9.21
CA SER A 430 -77.58 102.82 -9.60
C SER A 430 -78.11 103.70 -8.46
N THR A 431 -78.11 103.19 -7.23
CA THR A 431 -78.58 103.92 -6.05
C THR A 431 -77.70 105.13 -5.73
N VAL A 432 -76.38 104.97 -5.84
CA VAL A 432 -75.41 106.07 -5.63
C VAL A 432 -75.60 107.19 -6.65
N GLU A 433 -75.86 106.84 -7.92
CA GLU A 433 -76.11 107.81 -8.99
C GLU A 433 -77.40 108.63 -8.75
N GLU A 434 -78.44 108.00 -8.18
CA GLU A 434 -79.68 108.69 -7.82
C GLU A 434 -79.52 109.65 -6.62
N VAL A 435 -78.74 109.26 -5.60
CA VAL A 435 -78.44 110.15 -4.46
C VAL A 435 -77.68 111.40 -4.92
N ALA A 436 -76.74 111.27 -5.86
CA ALA A 436 -76.01 112.41 -6.44
C ALA A 436 -76.94 113.39 -7.16
N ARG A 437 -77.90 112.90 -7.96
CA ARG A 437 -78.93 113.73 -8.61
C ARG A 437 -79.79 114.50 -7.58
N ARG A 438 -80.28 113.81 -6.55
CA ARG A 438 -81.11 114.41 -5.50
C ARG A 438 -80.40 115.52 -4.73
N ALA A 439 -79.11 115.38 -4.48
CA ALA A 439 -78.30 116.40 -3.81
C ALA A 439 -78.18 117.69 -4.66
N GLN A 440 -78.08 117.56 -5.98
CA GLN A 440 -77.97 118.68 -6.91
C GLN A 440 -79.29 119.47 -7.02
N ASP A 441 -80.43 118.78 -7.10
CA ASP A 441 -81.75 119.40 -7.09
C ASP A 441 -82.02 120.18 -5.79
N THR A 442 -81.63 119.62 -4.66
CA THR A 442 -81.78 120.25 -3.34
C THR A 442 -81.01 121.57 -3.26
N ARG A 443 -79.79 121.63 -3.83
CA ARG A 443 -78.99 122.86 -3.87
C ARG A 443 -79.70 123.97 -4.64
N GLY A 444 -80.32 123.66 -5.78
CA GLY A 444 -81.07 124.63 -6.59
C GLY A 444 -82.31 125.20 -5.86
N ALA A 445 -83.00 124.39 -5.07
CA ALA A 445 -84.17 124.82 -4.29
C ALA A 445 -83.79 125.80 -3.15
N VAL A 446 -82.63 125.60 -2.52
CA VAL A 446 -82.12 126.48 -1.45
C VAL A 446 -81.80 127.88 -1.99
N ASP A 447 -81.16 128.00 -3.15
CA ASP A 447 -80.83 129.30 -3.75
C ASP A 447 -82.09 130.12 -4.08
N SER A 448 -83.12 129.47 -4.62
CA SER A 448 -84.41 130.13 -4.94
C SER A 448 -85.13 130.67 -3.69
N THR A 449 -85.02 129.96 -2.56
CA THR A 449 -85.65 130.35 -1.29
C THR A 449 -84.97 131.59 -0.68
N SER A 450 -83.65 131.72 -0.88
CA SER A 450 -82.87 132.88 -0.43
C SER A 450 -83.28 134.18 -1.15
N GLU A 451 -83.50 134.13 -2.47
CA GLU A 451 -84.00 135.26 -3.25
C GLU A 451 -85.38 135.74 -2.80
N LEU A 452 -86.31 134.80 -2.55
CA LEU A 452 -87.68 135.12 -2.15
C LEU A 452 -87.72 135.83 -0.81
N THR A 453 -86.89 135.41 0.14
CA THR A 453 -86.81 135.98 1.49
C THR A 453 -86.36 137.45 1.46
N ASN A 454 -85.40 137.80 0.59
CA ASN A 454 -84.98 139.19 0.39
C ASN A 454 -86.10 140.10 -0.16
N LYS A 455 -86.95 139.58 -1.07
CA LYS A 455 -88.11 140.33 -1.60
C LYS A 455 -89.17 140.59 -0.53
N VAL A 456 -89.41 139.61 0.35
CA VAL A 456 -90.37 139.75 1.47
C VAL A 456 -89.93 140.84 2.43
N GLN A 457 -88.64 140.91 2.76
CA GLN A 457 -88.11 141.89 3.71
C GLN A 457 -88.32 143.35 3.26
N LYS A 458 -88.18 143.64 1.95
CA LYS A 458 -88.47 144.96 1.35
C LYS A 458 -89.94 145.37 1.49
N ARG A 459 -90.88 144.46 1.22
CA ARG A 459 -92.33 144.74 1.26
C ARG A 459 -92.85 145.03 2.68
N VAL A 460 -92.29 144.34 3.67
CA VAL A 460 -92.66 144.58 5.08
C VAL A 460 -92.24 145.99 5.52
N ALA A 461 -91.08 146.48 5.08
CA ALA A 461 -90.61 147.83 5.40
C ALA A 461 -91.53 148.94 4.83
N GLU A 462 -92.00 148.80 3.59
CA GLU A 462 -92.97 149.74 2.97
C GLU A 462 -94.31 149.75 3.70
N THR A 463 -94.78 148.58 4.15
CA THR A 463 -96.07 148.44 4.85
C THR A 463 -96.09 149.20 6.19
N ILE A 464 -94.97 149.21 6.92
CA ILE A 464 -94.85 149.93 8.20
C ILE A 464 -94.95 151.45 8.02
N VAL A 465 -94.45 152.00 6.91
CA VAL A 465 -94.53 153.45 6.61
C VAL A 465 -95.97 153.88 6.35
N ASN A 466 -96.71 153.10 5.55
CA ASN A 466 -98.11 153.39 5.20
C ASN A 466 -99.04 153.38 6.42
N ILE A 467 -98.82 152.46 7.38
CA ILE A 467 -99.63 152.38 8.61
C ILE A 467 -99.47 153.63 9.48
N ARG A 468 -98.27 154.22 9.56
CA ARG A 468 -98.04 155.45 10.34
C ARG A 468 -98.78 156.67 9.78
N GLN A 469 -98.84 156.81 8.45
CA GLN A 469 -99.59 157.89 7.80
C GLN A 469 -101.10 157.79 8.02
N GLN A 470 -101.67 156.57 8.04
CA GLN A 470 -103.09 156.38 8.31
C GLN A 470 -103.50 156.78 9.75
N ALA A 471 -102.66 156.48 10.75
CA ALA A 471 -102.95 156.82 12.14
C ALA A 471 -103.07 158.34 12.38
N GLU A 472 -102.30 159.14 11.64
CA GLU A 472 -102.32 160.60 11.77
C GLU A 472 -103.59 161.23 11.15
N GLN A 473 -104.11 160.66 10.06
CA GLN A 473 -105.38 161.10 9.47
C GLN A 473 -106.59 160.79 10.36
N VAL A 474 -106.61 159.65 11.06
CA VAL A 474 -107.71 159.27 11.96
C VAL A 474 -107.83 160.24 13.14
N ASN A 475 -106.70 160.67 13.73
CA ASN A 475 -106.71 161.63 14.83
C ASN A 475 -107.25 163.02 14.44
N LYS A 476 -107.00 163.47 13.20
CA LYS A 476 -107.56 164.73 12.69
C LYS A 476 -109.08 164.68 12.52
N ALA A 477 -109.63 163.54 12.10
CA ALA A 477 -111.07 163.37 11.90
C ALA A 477 -111.86 163.39 13.22
N SER A 478 -111.30 162.85 14.29
CA SER A 478 -111.96 162.79 15.61
C SER A 478 -112.16 164.17 16.23
N ALA A 479 -111.23 165.11 16.04
CA ALA A 479 -111.32 166.46 16.62
C ALA A 479 -112.47 167.31 16.01
N VAL A 480 -112.79 167.09 14.73
CA VAL A 480 -113.86 167.80 14.03
C VAL A 480 -115.25 167.33 14.48
N THR A 481 -115.36 166.10 14.98
CA THR A 481 -116.65 165.53 15.42
C THR A 481 -117.08 166.08 16.78
N ASP A 482 -116.14 166.32 17.71
CA ASP A 482 -116.42 166.89 19.03
C ASP A 482 -116.92 168.36 18.97
N GLU A 483 -116.47 169.12 17.97
CA GLU A 483 -116.85 170.53 17.82
C GLU A 483 -118.30 170.68 17.31
N LEU A 484 -118.77 169.76 16.47
CA LEU A 484 -120.13 169.76 15.92
C LEU A 484 -121.19 169.48 17.00
N GLN A 485 -120.88 168.60 17.95
CA GLN A 485 -121.79 168.22 19.04
C GLN A 485 -122.11 169.41 19.97
N LYS A 486 -121.18 170.36 20.09
CA LYS A 486 -121.32 171.53 20.97
C LYS A 486 -122.30 172.58 20.44
N TYR A 487 -122.49 172.69 19.12
CA TYR A 487 -123.47 173.61 18.53
C TYR A 487 -124.92 173.11 18.65
N GLY A 488 -125.15 171.80 18.69
CA GLY A 488 -126.49 171.21 18.82
C GLY A 488 -127.18 171.51 20.15
N GLN A 489 -126.42 171.54 21.26
CA GLN A 489 -126.98 171.75 22.59
C GLN A 489 -127.43 173.21 22.87
N ASN A 490 -126.88 174.19 22.14
CA ASN A 490 -127.24 175.60 22.36
C ASN A 490 -128.57 176.00 21.70
N ILE A 491 -129.12 175.20 20.79
CA ILE A 491 -130.40 175.52 20.13
C ILE A 491 -131.59 175.08 21.00
N ASP A 492 -131.49 173.98 21.77
CA ASP A 492 -132.56 173.53 22.68
C ASP A 492 -132.82 174.53 23.83
N GLY A 493 -131.79 175.29 24.24
CA GLY A 493 -131.91 176.32 25.28
C GLY A 493 -132.76 177.53 24.88
N ILE A 494 -132.92 177.82 23.57
CA ILE A 494 -133.71 178.97 23.10
C ILE A 494 -135.21 178.61 23.01
N VAL A 495 -135.56 177.33 22.84
CA VAL A 495 -136.95 176.90 22.65
C VAL A 495 -137.77 176.94 23.95
N ASP A 496 -137.14 176.72 25.11
CA ASP A 496 -137.86 176.67 26.39
C ASP A 496 -138.10 178.05 27.02
N ALA A 497 -137.28 179.07 26.70
CA ALA A 497 -137.40 180.40 27.28
C ALA A 497 -138.61 181.21 26.77
N ILE A 498 -139.18 180.89 25.60
CA ILE A 498 -140.33 181.63 25.07
C ILE A 498 -141.67 181.09 25.63
N ARG A 499 -141.69 179.92 26.30
CA ARG A 499 -142.93 179.37 26.88
C ARG A 499 -143.29 179.87 28.28
N THR A 500 -142.50 180.74 28.93
CA THR A 500 -142.74 181.11 30.35
C THR A 500 -142.93 182.60 30.66
N ILE A 501 -142.82 183.55 29.72
CA ILE A 501 -143.16 184.96 29.98
C ILE A 501 -143.92 185.59 28.80
N ALA A 502 -145.13 186.08 29.12
CA ALA A 502 -146.00 187.00 28.36
C ALA A 502 -146.90 186.44 27.25
#